data_AF-A0A926GYV2-F1
#
_entry.id   AF-A0A926GYV2-F1
#
_cell.length_a   1.000
_cell.length_b   1.000
_cell.length_c   1.000
_cell.angle_alpha   90.00
_cell.angle_beta   90.00
_cell.angle_gamma   90.00
#
_symmetry.space_group_name_H-M   'P 1'
#
loop_
_entity.id
_entity.type
_entity.pdbx_description
1 polymer ?
#
loop_
_entity_poly.entity_id
_entity_poly.type
_entity_poly.pdbx_seq_one_letter_code
_entity_poly.pdbx_strand_id
1 'polypeptide(L)'
;MEILIWVGIVGGVLFVIWYGYGLLVQRPDGAAQVGTSESARCHLCRRDLPLNQMVTREKAAGFENHFCGDCIEELYRDYTAHRAARRVSSSMPGRN
;
A
#
# COMPACT_ATOMS: atom_id res chain seq x y z
N MET A 1 -23.11 37.67 29.35
CA MET A 1 -22.62 36.32 29.74
C MET A 1 -22.88 35.28 28.67
N GLU A 2 -24.09 35.22 28.10
CA GLU A 2 -24.47 34.21 27.10
C GLU A 2 -23.56 34.15 25.85
N ILE A 3 -23.17 35.31 25.32
CA ILE A 3 -22.28 35.39 24.14
C ILE A 3 -20.90 34.77 24.42
N LEU A 4 -20.36 34.92 25.63
CA LEU A 4 -19.06 34.36 26.00
C LEU A 4 -19.10 32.83 26.08
N ILE A 5 -20.24 32.26 26.45
CA ILE A 5 -20.45 30.81 26.50
C ILE A 5 -20.44 30.24 25.07
N TRP A 6 -21.18 30.88 24.15
CA TRP A 6 -21.20 30.45 22.75
C TRP A 6 -19.84 30.56 22.07
N VAL A 7 -19.09 31.63 22.34
CA VAL A 7 -17.71 31.79 21.83
C VAL A 7 -16.79 30.69 22.35
N GLY A 8 -16.90 30.32 23.64
CA GLY A 8 -16.14 29.21 24.22
C GLY A 8 -16.46 27.85 23.58
N ILE A 9 -17.73 27.57 23.32
CA ILE A 9 -18.18 26.32 22.69
C ILE A 9 -17.65 26.24 21.25
N VAL A 10 -17.84 27.28 20.45
CA VAL A 10 -17.38 27.31 19.05
C VAL A 10 -15.85 27.19 18.96
N GLY A 11 -15.12 27.89 19.83
CA GLY A 11 -13.67 27.79 19.91
C GLY A 11 -13.19 26.38 20.28
N GLY A 12 -13.83 25.74 21.27
CA GLY A 12 -13.51 24.37 21.66
C GLY A 12 -13.77 23.35 20.55
N VAL A 13 -14.89 23.47 19.83
CA VAL A 13 -15.21 22.60 18.69
C VAL A 13 -14.18 22.76 17.57
N LEU A 14 -13.81 23.99 17.22
CA LEU A 14 -12.78 24.25 16.21
C LEU A 14 -11.41 23.69 16.64
N PHE A 15 -11.05 23.81 17.91
CA PHE A 15 -9.82 23.25 18.46
C PHE A 15 -9.80 21.72 18.33
N VAL A 16 -10.88 21.03 18.70
CA VAL A 16 -10.98 19.56 18.60
C VAL A 16 -10.92 19.10 17.14
N ILE A 17 -11.60 19.79 16.23
CA ILE A 17 -11.55 19.47 14.79
C ILE A 17 -10.12 19.67 14.26
N TRP A 18 -9.47 20.79 14.58
CA TRP A 18 -8.12 21.08 14.10
C TRP A 18 -7.08 20.11 14.69
N TYR A 19 -7.14 19.86 16.00
CA TYR A 19 -6.24 18.94 16.71
C TYR A 19 -6.46 17.49 16.28
N GLY A 20 -7.72 17.05 16.18
CA GLY A 20 -8.08 15.72 15.71
C GLY A 20 -7.71 15.49 14.25
N TYR A 21 -7.88 16.50 13.40
CA TYR A 21 -7.42 16.45 12.01
C TYR A 21 -5.89 16.35 11.92
N GLY A 22 -5.14 17.12 12.73
CA GLY A 22 -3.68 17.00 12.81
C GLY A 22 -3.22 15.59 13.22
N LEU A 23 -3.90 14.97 14.17
CA LEU A 23 -3.65 13.60 14.62
C LEU A 23 -3.99 12.53 13.57
N LEU A 24 -5.09 12.71 12.84
CA LEU A 24 -5.55 11.74 11.83
C LEU A 24 -4.83 11.89 10.49
N VAL A 25 -4.36 13.09 10.16
CA VAL A 25 -3.71 13.42 8.88
C VAL A 25 -2.19 13.34 8.97
N GLN A 26 -1.60 13.33 10.16
CA GLN A 26 -0.27 12.77 10.37
C GLN A 26 -0.33 11.25 10.16
N ARG A 27 -0.41 10.83 8.89
CA ARG A 27 0.28 9.61 8.50
C ARG A 27 1.73 9.81 8.93
N PRO A 28 2.35 8.88 9.67
CA PRO A 28 3.77 8.92 9.87
C PRO A 28 4.43 8.76 8.50
N ASP A 29 4.68 9.88 7.83
CA ASP A 29 5.60 9.97 6.68
C ASP A 29 7.04 9.63 7.13
N GLY A 30 7.26 9.47 8.44
CA GLY A 30 8.53 9.11 9.08
C GLY A 30 8.83 7.60 9.19
N ALA A 31 8.35 6.77 8.27
CA ALA A 31 8.90 5.41 8.09
C ALA A 31 9.90 5.32 6.93
N ALA A 32 10.02 6.37 6.10
CA ALA A 32 11.01 6.45 5.06
C ALA A 32 11.99 7.59 5.40
N GLN A 33 13.29 7.35 5.25
CA GLN A 33 14.38 8.32 5.38
C GLN A 33 14.89 8.67 6.79
N VAL A 34 15.36 7.66 7.54
CA VAL A 34 16.51 7.88 8.45
C VAL A 34 17.54 6.75 8.31
N GLY A 35 18.43 6.90 7.33
CA GLY A 35 19.87 6.68 7.51
C GLY A 35 20.38 5.28 7.88
N THR A 36 19.60 4.21 7.73
CA THR A 36 20.08 2.85 7.95
C THR A 36 19.59 1.97 6.81
N SER A 37 20.52 1.45 6.00
CA SER A 37 20.33 0.41 4.97
C SER A 37 18.87 -0.08 4.83
N GLU A 38 18.08 0.63 4.02
CA GLU A 38 16.62 0.44 3.94
C GLU A 38 16.34 -1.01 3.56
N SER A 39 15.93 -1.79 4.54
CA SER A 39 15.35 -3.11 4.32
C SER A 39 13.85 -2.91 4.31
N ALA A 40 13.21 -3.34 3.23
CA ALA A 40 11.76 -3.39 3.17
C ALA A 40 11.29 -4.82 3.37
N ARG A 41 10.01 -4.97 3.72
CA ARG A 41 9.36 -6.26 3.86
C ARG A 41 8.62 -6.60 2.57
N CYS A 42 8.89 -7.78 2.02
CA CYS A 42 8.15 -8.26 0.87
C CYS A 42 6.68 -8.49 1.23
N HIS A 43 5.74 -7.94 0.45
CA HIS A 43 4.32 -8.06 0.71
C HIS A 43 3.77 -9.49 0.52
N LEU A 44 4.45 -10.34 -0.28
CA LEU A 44 4.03 -11.72 -0.54
C LEU A 44 4.58 -12.69 0.52
N CYS A 45 5.91 -12.77 0.64
CA CYS A 45 6.58 -13.77 1.49
C CYS A 45 6.95 -13.25 2.89
N ARG A 46 6.70 -11.97 3.18
CA ARG A 46 7.05 -11.29 4.45
C ARG A 46 8.53 -11.36 4.86
N ARG A 47 9.42 -11.75 3.94
CA ARG A 47 10.87 -11.71 4.15
C ARG A 47 11.35 -10.25 4.08
N ASP A 48 12.24 -9.89 4.99
CA ASP A 48 12.93 -8.60 4.98
C ASP A 48 14.19 -8.72 4.11
N LEU A 49 14.31 -7.90 3.07
CA LEU A 49 15.47 -7.85 2.17
C LEU A 49 15.88 -6.39 1.95
N PRO A 50 17.14 -6.12 1.56
CA PRO A 50 17.56 -4.77 1.20
C PRO A 50 16.80 -4.25 -0.03
N LEU A 51 16.49 -2.95 -0.04
CA LEU A 51 15.71 -2.29 -1.09
C LEU A 51 16.28 -2.48 -2.50
N ASN A 52 17.62 -2.60 -2.61
CA ASN A 52 18.31 -2.82 -3.89
C ASN A 52 17.97 -4.17 -4.56
N GLN A 53 17.40 -5.12 -3.83
CA GLN A 53 16.96 -6.42 -4.33
C GLN A 53 15.43 -6.51 -4.44
N MET A 54 14.73 -5.39 -4.25
CA MET A 54 13.27 -5.34 -4.27
C MET A 54 12.74 -4.53 -5.44
N VAL A 55 11.55 -4.92 -5.91
CA VAL A 55 10.79 -4.16 -6.90
C VAL A 55 9.66 -3.43 -6.18
N THR A 56 9.68 -2.11 -6.26
CA THR A 56 8.64 -1.24 -5.69
C THR A 56 7.54 -0.99 -6.72
N ARG A 57 6.28 -1.20 -6.31
CA ARG A 57 5.08 -0.90 -7.10
C ARG A 57 4.22 0.08 -6.34
N GLU A 58 4.14 1.31 -6.85
CA GLU A 58 3.16 2.29 -6.40
C GLU A 58 1.76 1.89 -6.89
N LYS A 59 0.79 1.82 -5.97
CA LYS A 59 -0.63 1.81 -6.33
C LYS A 59 -1.14 3.25 -6.39
N ALA A 60 -2.16 3.49 -7.22
CA ALA A 60 -2.85 4.78 -7.37
C ALA A 60 -3.41 5.39 -6.06
N ALA A 61 -3.43 4.60 -4.96
CA ALA A 61 -3.85 5.03 -3.63
C ALA A 61 -2.68 5.50 -2.72
N GLY A 62 -1.48 5.70 -3.26
CA GLY A 62 -0.31 6.17 -2.52
C GLY A 62 0.27 5.13 -1.55
N PHE A 63 0.06 3.84 -1.83
CA PHE A 63 0.70 2.75 -1.10
C PHE A 63 1.82 2.15 -1.95
N GLU A 64 3.04 2.16 -1.41
CA GLU A 64 4.18 1.45 -1.96
C GLU A 64 4.18 0.01 -1.47
N ASN A 65 4.14 -0.95 -2.40
CA ASN A 65 4.36 -2.36 -2.06
C ASN A 65 5.71 -2.79 -2.60
N HIS A 66 6.52 -3.38 -1.72
CA HIS A 66 7.80 -3.96 -2.11
C HIS A 66 7.65 -5.47 -2.31
N PHE A 67 8.21 -5.98 -3.41
CA PHE A 67 8.17 -7.39 -3.76
C PHE A 67 9.58 -7.95 -3.96
N CYS A 68 9.77 -9.19 -3.51
CA CYS A 68 11.01 -9.94 -3.68
C CYS A 68 11.13 -10.51 -5.11
N GLY A 69 12.36 -10.66 -5.61
CA GLY A 69 12.61 -11.25 -6.94
C GLY A 69 12.00 -12.64 -7.11
N ASP A 70 12.24 -13.54 -6.14
CA ASP A 70 11.70 -14.91 -6.13
C ASP A 70 10.17 -14.93 -6.26
N CYS A 71 9.50 -14.03 -5.52
CA CYS A 71 8.06 -13.89 -5.47
C CYS A 71 7.48 -13.47 -6.83
N ILE A 72 8.18 -12.58 -7.53
CA ILE A 72 7.77 -12.10 -8.86
C ILE A 72 8.02 -13.19 -9.91
N GLU A 73 9.12 -13.93 -9.79
CA GLU A 73 9.41 -15.03 -10.70
C GLU A 73 8.35 -16.13 -10.61
N GLU A 74 7.99 -16.54 -9.38
CA GLU A 74 6.91 -17.51 -9.13
C GLU A 74 5.59 -17.03 -9.74
N LEU A 75 5.23 -15.77 -9.47
CA LEU A 75 4.00 -15.16 -9.99
C LEU A 75 3.99 -15.10 -11.53
N TYR A 76 5.15 -14.86 -12.15
CA TYR A 76 5.29 -14.86 -13.60
C TYR A 76 5.13 -16.26 -14.19
N ARG A 77 5.69 -17.29 -13.54
CA ARG A 77 5.53 -18.70 -13.97
C ARG A 77 4.06 -19.11 -13.89
N ASP A 78 3.37 -18.83 -12.80
CA ASP A 78 1.94 -19.11 -12.66
C ASP A 78 1.11 -18.39 -13.73
N TYR A 79 1.39 -17.11 -13.96
CA TYR A 79 0.68 -16.34 -14.98
C TYR A 79 0.87 -16.90 -16.39
N THR A 80 2.09 -17.29 -16.73
CA THR A 80 2.41 -17.87 -18.05
C THR A 80 1.80 -19.26 -18.22
N ALA A 81 1.82 -20.10 -17.19
CA ALA A 81 1.16 -21.41 -17.18
C ALA A 81 -0.37 -21.27 -17.38
N HIS A 82 -1.02 -20.37 -16.66
CA HIS A 82 -2.47 -20.13 -16.81
C HIS A 82 -2.84 -19.47 -18.14
N ARG A 83 -1.96 -18.66 -18.73
CA ARG A 83 -2.18 -18.09 -20.07
C ARG A 83 -2.03 -19.13 -21.17
N ALA A 84 -1.13 -20.10 -21.01
CA ALA A 84 -1.01 -21.24 -21.90
C ALA A 84 -2.25 -22.13 -21.82
N ALA A 85 -2.73 -22.44 -20.61
CA ALA A 85 -3.94 -23.23 -20.40
C ALA A 85 -5.21 -22.59 -21.01
N ARG A 86 -5.37 -21.26 -20.88
CA ARG A 86 -6.49 -20.54 -21.52
C ARG A 86 -6.44 -20.55 -23.05
N ARG A 87 -5.24 -20.49 -23.66
CA ARG A 87 -5.11 -20.62 -25.12
C ARG A 87 -5.52 -22.00 -25.63
N VAL A 88 -5.15 -23.06 -24.91
CA VAL A 88 -5.54 -24.44 -25.26
C VAL A 88 -7.05 -24.65 -25.10
N SER A 89 -7.68 -24.08 -24.06
CA SER A 89 -9.14 -24.16 -23.89
C SER A 89 -9.92 -23.43 -24.99
N SER A 90 -9.36 -22.37 -25.60
CA SER A 90 -10.01 -21.66 -26.72
C SER A 90 -9.81 -22.34 -28.08
N SER A 91 -8.96 -23.36 -28.19
CA SER A 91 -8.66 -24.05 -29.45
C SER A 91 -9.28 -25.45 -29.56
N MET A 92 -10.15 -25.86 -28.64
CA MET A 92 -10.99 -27.04 -28.82
C MET A 92 -12.25 -26.63 -29.60
N PRO A 93 -12.36 -26.94 -30.91
CA PRO A 93 -13.65 -26.86 -31.58
C PRO A 93 -14.59 -27.85 -30.89
N GLY A 94 -15.82 -27.39 -30.62
CA GLY A 94 -16.88 -28.21 -30.04
C GLY A 94 -16.94 -29.56 -30.73
N ARG A 95 -16.73 -30.62 -29.95
CA ARG A 95 -16.97 -31.99 -30.39
C ARG A 95 -18.48 -32.21 -30.30
N ASN A 96 -19.10 -32.21 -31.49
CA ASN A 96 -20.50 -32.52 -31.86
C ASN A 96 -21.46 -32.89 -30.74
#